data_AF-A0A9D3YY21-F1
#
_entry.id   AF-A0A9D3YY21-F1
#
_cell.length_a   1.000
_cell.length_b   1.000
_cell.length_c   1.000
_cell.angle_alpha   90.00
_cell.angle_beta   90.00
_cell.angle_gamma   90.00
#
_symmetry.space_group_name_H-M   'P 1'
#
loop_
_entity.id
_entity.type
_entity.pdbx_description
1 polymer ?
#
loop_
_entity_poly.entity_id
_entity_poly.type
_entity_poly.pdbx_seq_one_letter_code
_entity_poly.pdbx_strand_id
1 'polypeptide(L)'
;MAYSDIKSIRWVASKSRAVKAALKDYQATITHLEQVLETSKKTDEKAQAKKLHHEMVQIKFVKYMHLMMDIPTFVTATSQQFQIADLLITECSEAINTFYTQLHVLTVKPGQNLHEFYTEFDPSSRMHKGVRLNGPLPKDFHEDNDIQTFVSKMGDDILHRFENLAEPPICHFKVFIIT
;
A
#
# COMPACT_ATOMS: atom_id res chain seq x y z
N MET A 1 16.74 -17.08 19.36
CA MET A 1 15.61 -16.37 18.73
C MET A 1 15.67 -16.68 17.25
N ALA A 2 14.73 -17.48 16.72
CA ALA A 2 14.82 -18.00 15.37
C ALA A 2 14.58 -16.87 14.35
N TYR A 3 15.55 -16.62 13.47
CA TYR A 3 15.48 -15.65 12.38
C TYR A 3 14.42 -16.00 11.29
N SER A 4 13.64 -17.06 11.48
CA SER A 4 12.62 -17.52 10.55
C SER A 4 11.41 -16.57 10.45
N ASP A 5 11.07 -15.88 11.53
CA ASP A 5 9.92 -14.95 11.51
C ASP A 5 10.24 -13.65 10.74
N ILE A 6 11.51 -13.21 10.75
CA ILE A 6 12.01 -12.04 9.99
C ILE A 6 11.96 -12.29 8.47
N LYS A 7 12.06 -13.56 8.03
CA LYS A 7 11.97 -13.93 6.62
C LYS A 7 10.54 -14.07 6.11
N SER A 8 9.50 -13.96 6.95
CA SER A 8 8.14 -14.24 6.51
C SER A 8 7.43 -13.01 5.93
N ILE A 9 7.12 -13.03 4.63
CA ILE A 9 6.20 -12.08 3.95
C ILE A 9 4.73 -12.24 4.38
N ARG A 10 4.47 -13.01 5.45
CA ARG A 10 3.13 -13.33 5.95
C ARG A 10 2.39 -12.07 6.37
N TRP A 11 3.09 -11.06 6.88
CA TRP A 11 2.49 -9.78 7.26
C TRP A 11 1.95 -9.03 6.05
N VAL A 12 2.69 -8.96 4.92
CA VAL A 12 2.25 -8.31 3.67
C VAL A 12 0.99 -9.01 3.16
N ALA A 13 1.04 -10.34 3.04
CA ALA A 13 -0.08 -11.14 2.58
C ALA A 13 -1.31 -11.00 3.50
N SER A 14 -1.12 -10.88 4.81
CA SER A 14 -2.20 -10.63 5.77
C SER A 14 -2.86 -9.27 5.53
N LYS A 15 -2.06 -8.21 5.35
CA LYS A 15 -2.57 -6.86 5.06
C LYS A 15 -3.30 -6.80 3.71
N SER A 16 -2.73 -7.39 2.65
CA SER A 16 -3.39 -7.45 1.34
C SER A 16 -4.72 -8.20 1.39
N ARG A 17 -4.81 -9.32 2.14
CA ARG A 17 -6.08 -10.05 2.32
C ARG A 17 -7.12 -9.21 3.07
N ALA A 18 -6.70 -8.47 4.09
CA ALA A 18 -7.60 -7.61 4.85
C ALA A 18 -8.20 -6.49 3.98
N VAL A 19 -7.36 -5.78 3.21
CA VAL A 19 -7.82 -4.73 2.28
C VAL A 19 -8.73 -5.33 1.19
N LYS A 20 -8.35 -6.48 0.62
CA LYS A 20 -9.16 -7.19 -0.38
C LYS A 20 -10.54 -7.58 0.17
N ALA A 21 -10.60 -8.10 1.38
CA ALA A 21 -11.87 -8.46 2.02
C ALA A 21 -12.75 -7.22 2.25
N ALA A 22 -12.16 -6.13 2.75
CA ALA A 22 -12.87 -4.88 2.98
C ALA A 22 -13.44 -4.28 1.68
N LEU A 23 -12.71 -4.36 0.56
CA LEU A 23 -13.19 -3.89 -0.75
C LEU A 23 -14.22 -4.84 -1.39
N LYS A 24 -14.07 -6.15 -1.21
CA LYS A 24 -15.00 -7.15 -1.75
C LYS A 24 -16.39 -7.02 -1.14
N ASP A 25 -16.45 -6.90 0.19
CA ASP A 25 -17.71 -6.83 0.94
C ASP A 25 -18.03 -5.39 1.37
N TYR A 26 -17.58 -4.41 0.59
CA TYR A 26 -17.59 -2.98 0.96
C TYR A 26 -18.99 -2.46 1.25
N GLN A 27 -19.94 -2.63 0.33
CA GLN A 27 -21.32 -2.16 0.52
C GLN A 27 -21.97 -2.83 1.74
N ALA A 28 -21.82 -4.15 1.87
CA ALA A 28 -22.35 -4.90 3.01
C ALA A 28 -21.76 -4.41 4.34
N THR A 29 -20.46 -4.08 4.35
CA THR A 29 -19.78 -3.53 5.53
C THR A 29 -20.34 -2.17 5.92
N ILE A 30 -20.56 -1.27 4.95
CA ILE A 30 -21.15 0.05 5.21
C ILE A 30 -22.58 -0.10 5.77
N THR A 31 -23.43 -0.90 5.12
CA THR A 31 -24.79 -1.16 5.59
C THR A 31 -24.81 -1.74 6.99
N HIS A 32 -23.89 -2.66 7.32
CA HIS A 32 -23.79 -3.19 8.68
C HIS A 32 -23.41 -2.11 9.69
N LEU A 33 -22.48 -1.22 9.36
CA LEU A 33 -22.09 -0.12 10.24
C LEU A 33 -23.25 0.86 10.47
N GLU A 34 -24.03 1.17 9.42
CA GLU A 34 -25.25 1.98 9.53
C GLU A 34 -26.28 1.33 10.46
N GLN A 35 -26.51 0.02 10.31
CA GLN A 35 -27.39 -0.74 11.21
C GLN A 35 -26.91 -0.67 12.67
N VAL A 36 -25.61 -0.88 12.93
CA VAL A 36 -25.06 -0.78 14.29
C VAL A 36 -25.26 0.62 14.88
N LEU A 37 -25.12 1.67 14.06
CA LEU A 37 -25.37 3.05 14.49
C LEU A 37 -26.82 3.30 14.90
N GLU A 38 -27.77 2.64 14.24
CA GLU A 38 -29.20 2.76 14.53
C GLU A 38 -29.63 1.89 15.72
N THR A 39 -29.17 0.64 15.77
CA THR A 39 -29.74 -0.38 16.65
C THR A 39 -28.93 -0.67 17.90
N SER A 40 -27.62 -0.36 17.95
CA SER A 40 -26.81 -0.69 19.12
C SER A 40 -27.15 0.23 20.31
N LYS A 41 -27.40 -0.40 21.46
CA LYS A 41 -27.61 0.27 22.75
C LYS A 41 -26.30 0.51 23.50
N LYS A 42 -25.18 -0.07 23.05
CA LYS A 42 -23.88 0.09 23.69
C LYS A 42 -23.15 1.28 23.09
N THR A 43 -22.85 2.26 23.93
CA THR A 43 -22.20 3.50 23.51
C THR A 43 -20.86 3.26 22.82
N ASP A 44 -20.06 2.31 23.31
CA ASP A 44 -18.72 2.03 22.76
C ASP A 44 -18.78 1.41 21.36
N GLU A 45 -19.66 0.42 21.15
CA GLU A 45 -19.88 -0.19 19.84
C GLU A 45 -20.37 0.86 18.82
N LYS A 46 -21.31 1.71 19.23
CA LYS A 46 -21.82 2.80 18.39
C LYS A 46 -20.74 3.84 18.06
N ALA A 47 -19.88 4.19 19.02
CA ALA A 47 -18.77 5.10 18.80
C ALA A 47 -17.74 4.53 17.83
N GLN A 48 -17.39 3.25 17.97
CA GLN A 48 -16.47 2.56 17.07
C GLN A 48 -17.05 2.45 15.65
N ALA A 49 -18.31 2.03 15.53
CA ALA A 49 -19.00 1.96 14.24
C ALA A 49 -19.08 3.34 13.57
N LYS A 50 -19.32 4.40 14.35
CA LYS A 50 -19.37 5.78 13.83
C LYS A 50 -18.04 6.20 13.23
N LYS A 51 -16.94 5.93 13.95
CA LYS A 51 -15.59 6.26 13.47
C LYS A 51 -15.27 5.49 12.20
N LEU A 52 -15.49 4.17 12.19
CA LEU A 52 -15.16 3.32 11.04
C LEU A 52 -16.02 3.68 9.83
N HIS A 53 -17.32 3.89 10.02
CA HIS A 53 -18.22 4.34 8.97
C HIS A 53 -17.74 5.66 8.39
N HIS A 54 -17.43 6.65 9.24
CA HIS A 54 -16.95 7.95 8.80
C HIS A 54 -15.71 7.84 7.92
N GLU A 55 -14.73 7.01 8.30
CA GLU A 55 -13.52 6.77 7.50
C GLU A 55 -13.85 6.05 6.18
N MET A 56 -14.62 4.95 6.24
CA MET A 56 -14.90 4.11 5.08
C MET A 56 -15.75 4.79 4.00
N VAL A 57 -16.51 5.84 4.34
CA VAL A 57 -17.27 6.63 3.35
C VAL A 57 -16.48 7.84 2.81
N GLN A 58 -15.21 8.05 3.16
CA GLN A 58 -14.43 9.12 2.54
C GLN A 58 -13.85 8.69 1.18
N ILE A 59 -14.02 9.51 0.15
CA ILE A 59 -13.43 9.33 -1.19
C ILE A 59 -11.93 9.06 -1.07
N LYS A 60 -11.22 9.88 -0.29
CA LYS A 60 -9.78 9.72 -0.08
C LYS A 60 -9.45 8.36 0.53
N PHE A 61 -10.20 7.90 1.53
CA PHE A 61 -9.92 6.61 2.17
C PHE A 61 -10.10 5.45 1.19
N VAL A 62 -11.20 5.41 0.44
CA VAL A 62 -11.47 4.38 -0.57
C VAL A 62 -10.40 4.38 -1.67
N LYS A 63 -10.04 5.56 -2.19
CA LYS A 63 -8.94 5.70 -3.16
C LYS A 63 -7.63 5.10 -2.65
N TYR A 64 -7.28 5.37 -1.38
CA TYR A 64 -6.07 4.80 -0.77
C TYR A 64 -6.18 3.30 -0.51
N MET A 65 -7.36 2.75 -0.23
CA MET A 65 -7.54 1.28 -0.15
C MET A 65 -7.21 0.61 -1.49
N HIS A 66 -7.61 1.21 -2.61
CA HIS A 66 -7.25 0.72 -3.94
C HIS A 66 -5.74 0.85 -4.20
N LEU A 67 -5.10 1.98 -3.85
CA LEU A 67 -3.64 2.11 -3.91
C LEU A 67 -2.92 1.06 -3.03
N MET A 68 -3.45 0.76 -1.85
CA MET A 68 -2.95 -0.26 -0.93
C MET A 68 -3.14 -1.69 -1.44
N MET A 69 -3.85 -1.91 -2.54
CA MET A 69 -3.86 -3.21 -3.24
C MET A 69 -2.74 -3.32 -4.27
N ASP A 70 -2.31 -2.21 -4.85
CA ASP A 70 -1.23 -2.17 -5.86
C ASP A 70 0.17 -2.29 -5.20
N ILE A 71 0.46 -1.45 -4.21
CA ILE A 71 1.80 -1.36 -3.58
C ILE A 71 2.30 -2.69 -2.98
N PRO A 72 1.49 -3.48 -2.25
CA PRO A 72 1.97 -4.73 -1.64
C PRO A 72 2.48 -5.76 -2.65
N THR A 73 2.08 -5.68 -3.92
CA THR A 73 2.58 -6.57 -4.96
C THR A 73 4.09 -6.36 -5.17
N PHE A 74 4.53 -5.10 -5.18
CA PHE A 74 5.93 -4.72 -5.30
C PHE A 74 6.71 -5.11 -4.04
N VAL A 75 6.16 -4.80 -2.86
CA VAL A 75 6.76 -5.18 -1.57
C VAL A 75 6.95 -6.70 -1.49
N THR A 76 5.98 -7.48 -1.95
CA THR A 76 6.06 -8.95 -1.98
C THR A 76 7.19 -9.41 -2.90
N ALA A 77 7.25 -8.89 -4.13
CA ALA A 77 8.29 -9.24 -5.10
C ALA A 77 9.70 -8.95 -4.57
N THR A 78 9.95 -7.73 -4.05
CA THR A 78 11.24 -7.36 -3.46
C THR A 78 11.57 -8.20 -2.24
N SER A 79 10.60 -8.45 -1.36
CA SER A 79 10.82 -9.26 -0.17
C SER A 79 11.14 -10.72 -0.51
N GLN A 80 10.59 -11.26 -1.60
CA GLN A 80 10.90 -12.61 -2.07
C GLN A 80 12.34 -12.69 -2.61
N GLN A 81 12.80 -11.67 -3.34
CA GLN A 81 14.20 -11.59 -3.77
C GLN A 81 15.16 -11.58 -2.55
N PHE A 82 14.82 -10.83 -1.51
CA PHE A 82 15.60 -10.78 -0.26
C PHE A 82 15.65 -12.09 0.55
N GLN A 83 14.85 -13.09 0.19
CA GLN A 83 14.83 -14.40 0.86
C GLN A 83 15.68 -15.45 0.16
N ILE A 84 16.27 -15.14 -1.00
CA ILE A 84 17.17 -16.03 -1.73
C ILE A 84 18.41 -16.30 -0.86
N ALA A 85 18.81 -17.57 -0.76
CA ALA A 85 19.84 -18.02 0.19
C ALA A 85 21.22 -17.38 -0.04
N ASP A 86 21.59 -17.18 -1.31
CA ASP A 86 22.91 -16.70 -1.75
C ASP A 86 22.82 -15.35 -2.47
N LEU A 87 21.95 -14.45 -1.98
CA LEU A 87 21.73 -13.14 -2.59
C LEU A 87 22.97 -12.25 -2.48
N LEU A 88 23.45 -11.75 -3.62
CA LEU A 88 24.58 -10.84 -3.73
C LEU A 88 24.16 -9.40 -3.40
N ILE A 89 25.10 -8.60 -2.88
CA ILE A 89 24.87 -7.17 -2.62
C ILE A 89 24.41 -6.43 -3.89
N THR A 90 24.95 -6.80 -5.05
CA THR A 90 24.54 -6.24 -6.34
C THR A 90 23.09 -6.55 -6.69
N GLU A 91 22.62 -7.76 -6.37
CA GLU A 91 21.22 -8.18 -6.58
C GLU A 91 20.29 -7.47 -5.59
N CYS A 92 20.74 -7.20 -4.36
CA CYS A 92 20.01 -6.36 -3.42
C CYS A 92 19.79 -4.95 -3.98
N SER A 93 20.83 -4.32 -4.52
CA SER A 93 20.75 -2.98 -5.12
C SER A 93 19.82 -2.96 -6.33
N GLU A 94 19.86 -3.99 -7.18
CA GLU A 94 18.95 -4.14 -8.32
C GLU A 94 17.49 -4.29 -7.88
N ALA A 95 17.23 -5.09 -6.83
CA ALA A 95 15.89 -5.28 -6.26
C ALA A 95 15.30 -3.96 -5.74
N ILE A 96 16.12 -3.14 -5.04
CA ILE A 96 15.70 -1.83 -4.55
C ILE A 96 15.44 -0.84 -5.69
N ASN A 97 16.33 -0.78 -6.69
CA ASN A 97 16.14 0.07 -7.87
C ASN A 97 14.89 -0.32 -8.67
N THR A 98 14.61 -1.61 -8.78
CA THR A 98 13.38 -2.13 -9.40
C THR A 98 12.16 -1.69 -8.62
N PHE A 99 12.17 -1.83 -7.29
CA PHE A 99 11.05 -1.40 -6.45
C PHE A 99 10.81 0.12 -6.55
N TYR A 100 11.88 0.91 -6.48
CA TYR A 100 11.80 2.37 -6.68
C TYR A 100 11.21 2.72 -8.04
N THR A 101 11.65 2.04 -9.10
CA THR A 101 11.12 2.25 -10.46
C THR A 101 9.64 1.91 -10.55
N GLN A 102 9.20 0.80 -9.92
CA GLN A 102 7.79 0.41 -9.87
C GLN A 102 6.93 1.46 -9.14
N LEU A 103 7.43 2.03 -8.05
CA LEU A 103 6.78 3.15 -7.36
C LEU A 103 6.76 4.40 -8.24
N HIS A 104 7.87 4.73 -8.90
CA HIS A 104 7.92 5.88 -9.80
C HIS A 104 6.91 5.75 -10.94
N VAL A 105 6.75 4.56 -11.53
CA VAL A 105 5.70 4.31 -12.54
C VAL A 105 4.29 4.59 -11.99
N LEU A 106 4.02 4.27 -10.72
CA LEU A 106 2.74 4.60 -10.08
C LEU A 106 2.48 6.11 -9.91
N THR A 107 3.48 6.97 -10.10
CA THR A 107 3.28 8.43 -10.15
C THR A 107 2.83 8.91 -11.54
N VAL A 108 3.16 8.14 -12.58
CA VAL A 108 2.88 8.48 -13.99
C VAL A 108 1.59 7.81 -14.47
N LYS A 109 1.30 6.59 -14.00
CA LYS A 109 0.13 5.81 -14.39
C LYS A 109 -0.46 5.08 -13.17
N PRO A 110 -1.79 5.01 -13.02
CA PRO A 110 -2.38 4.27 -11.91
C PRO A 110 -2.12 2.77 -12.06
N GLY A 111 -1.94 2.10 -10.91
CA GLY A 111 -1.96 0.63 -10.84
C GLY A 111 -3.34 0.07 -11.19
N GLN A 112 -3.44 -1.25 -11.30
CA GLN A 112 -4.69 -1.90 -11.71
C GLN A 112 -5.85 -1.55 -10.78
N ASN A 113 -5.63 -1.65 -9.45
CA ASN A 113 -6.70 -1.43 -8.48
C ASN A 113 -7.02 0.06 -8.39
N LEU A 114 -6.01 0.94 -8.39
CA LEU A 114 -6.26 2.38 -8.40
C LEU A 114 -7.01 2.83 -9.66
N HIS A 115 -6.70 2.25 -10.82
CA HIS A 115 -7.44 2.52 -12.06
C HIS A 115 -8.90 2.08 -11.98
N GLU A 116 -9.19 0.93 -11.36
CA GLU A 116 -10.56 0.47 -11.09
C GLU A 116 -11.33 1.52 -10.29
N PHE A 117 -10.74 2.13 -9.26
CA PHE A 117 -11.38 3.20 -8.49
C PHE A 117 -11.79 4.39 -9.38
N TYR A 118 -10.89 4.92 -10.21
CA TYR A 118 -11.21 6.06 -11.09
C TYR A 118 -12.25 5.71 -12.16
N THR A 119 -12.35 4.44 -12.55
CA THR A 119 -13.31 3.97 -13.56
C THR A 119 -14.70 3.73 -12.97
N GLU A 120 -14.76 3.19 -11.75
CA GLU A 120 -16.03 2.82 -11.10
C GLU A 120 -16.64 3.95 -10.27
N PHE A 121 -15.86 4.95 -9.86
CA PHE A 121 -16.36 6.10 -9.13
C PHE A 121 -17.12 7.03 -10.07
N ASP A 122 -18.39 7.29 -9.79
CA ASP A 122 -19.19 8.29 -10.51
C ASP A 122 -19.05 9.66 -9.81
N PRO A 123 -18.38 10.66 -10.42
CA PRO A 123 -18.22 11.98 -9.84
C PRO A 123 -19.53 12.77 -9.70
N SER A 124 -20.52 12.49 -10.57
CA SER A 124 -21.79 13.23 -10.61
C SER A 124 -22.70 12.83 -9.44
N SER A 125 -22.83 11.53 -9.20
CA SER A 125 -23.62 11.01 -8.08
C SER A 125 -22.82 10.81 -6.79
N ARG A 126 -21.47 10.87 -6.86
CA ARG A 126 -20.52 10.56 -5.79
C ARG A 126 -20.66 9.12 -5.29
N MET A 127 -20.97 8.20 -6.19
CA MET A 127 -21.21 6.79 -5.87
C MET A 127 -19.98 5.94 -6.20
N HIS A 128 -19.71 4.97 -5.35
CA HIS A 128 -18.75 3.89 -5.59
C HIS A 128 -19.32 2.58 -5.04
N LYS A 129 -19.45 1.56 -5.88
CA LYS A 129 -19.98 0.23 -5.50
C LYS A 129 -21.29 0.31 -4.67
N GLY A 130 -22.22 1.17 -5.08
CA GLY A 130 -23.52 1.33 -4.41
C GLY A 130 -23.51 2.14 -3.12
N VAL A 131 -22.37 2.75 -2.74
CA VAL A 131 -22.24 3.61 -1.55
C VAL A 131 -21.94 5.04 -1.96
N ARG A 132 -22.60 6.01 -1.32
CA ARG A 132 -22.31 7.44 -1.51
C ARG A 132 -21.10 7.87 -0.68
N LEU A 133 -20.09 8.42 -1.34
CA LEU A 133 -18.86 8.86 -0.70
C LEU A 133 -18.86 10.36 -0.39
N ASN A 134 -18.09 10.73 0.64
CA ASN A 134 -17.91 12.06 1.19
C ASN A 134 -16.49 12.60 0.95
N GLY A 135 -16.31 13.90 1.15
CA GLY A 135 -15.03 14.57 0.96
C GLY A 135 -14.82 15.16 -0.44
N PRO A 136 -13.66 15.79 -0.70
CA PRO A 136 -13.37 16.41 -2.00
C PRO A 136 -13.44 15.38 -3.13
N LEU A 137 -13.97 15.79 -4.28
CA LEU A 137 -13.91 14.96 -5.48
C LEU A 137 -12.44 14.69 -5.84
N PRO A 138 -12.11 13.47 -6.27
CA PRO A 138 -10.78 13.21 -6.78
C PRO A 138 -10.60 14.03 -8.06
N LYS A 139 -9.41 14.58 -8.23
CA LYS A 139 -9.01 15.12 -9.54
C LYS A 139 -8.73 13.94 -10.47
N ASP A 140 -8.61 14.22 -11.77
CA ASP A 140 -8.07 13.24 -12.69
C ASP A 140 -6.68 12.78 -12.20
N PHE A 141 -6.35 11.51 -12.42
CA PHE A 141 -5.13 10.91 -11.86
C PHE A 141 -3.86 11.74 -12.11
N HIS A 142 -3.72 12.33 -13.31
CA HIS A 142 -2.56 13.17 -13.67
C HIS A 142 -2.50 14.48 -12.88
N GLU A 143 -3.63 14.97 -12.37
CA GLU A 143 -3.74 16.17 -11.54
C GLU A 143 -3.82 15.85 -10.05
N ASP A 144 -3.90 14.57 -9.69
CA ASP A 144 -4.08 14.09 -8.33
C ASP A 144 -2.76 14.04 -7.57
N ASN A 145 -2.33 15.22 -7.10
CA ASN A 145 -1.05 15.41 -6.42
C ASN A 145 -0.90 14.57 -5.14
N ASP A 146 -1.98 14.12 -4.50
CA ASP A 146 -1.88 13.43 -3.22
C ASP A 146 -1.29 12.02 -3.35
N ILE A 147 -1.71 11.24 -4.36
CA ILE A 147 -1.18 9.93 -4.68
C ILE A 147 0.27 10.06 -5.14
N GLN A 148 0.53 11.00 -6.05
CA GLN A 148 1.88 11.25 -6.57
C GLN A 148 2.84 11.61 -5.42
N THR A 149 2.45 12.54 -4.54
CA THR A 149 3.26 12.93 -3.38
C THR A 149 3.49 11.76 -2.42
N PHE A 150 2.46 10.97 -2.16
CA PHE A 150 2.56 9.82 -1.25
C PHE A 150 3.51 8.75 -1.80
N VAL A 151 3.37 8.40 -3.08
CA VAL A 151 4.19 7.37 -3.74
C VAL A 151 5.63 7.83 -3.90
N SER A 152 5.87 9.10 -4.29
CA SER A 152 7.22 9.65 -4.38
C SER A 152 7.93 9.63 -3.03
N LYS A 153 7.26 10.06 -1.95
CA LYS A 153 7.83 9.99 -0.59
C LYS A 153 8.16 8.57 -0.18
N MET A 154 7.30 7.60 -0.51
CA MET A 154 7.60 6.20 -0.25
C MET A 154 8.86 5.73 -1.00
N GLY A 155 9.02 6.14 -2.26
CA GLY A 155 10.22 5.89 -3.04
C GLY A 155 11.48 6.48 -2.41
N ASP A 156 11.41 7.74 -1.97
CA ASP A 156 12.50 8.44 -1.29
C ASP A 156 12.89 7.74 0.03
N ASP A 157 11.89 7.34 0.83
CA ASP A 157 12.10 6.61 2.09
C ASP A 157 12.79 5.26 1.86
N ILE A 158 12.46 4.57 0.76
CA ILE A 158 13.11 3.30 0.39
C ILE A 158 14.56 3.55 0.00
N LEU A 159 14.84 4.53 -0.86
CA LEU A 159 16.21 4.83 -1.27
C LEU A 159 17.07 5.23 -0.07
N HIS A 160 16.57 6.11 0.79
CA HIS A 160 17.27 6.53 2.00
C HIS A 160 17.55 5.34 2.94
N ARG A 161 16.58 4.44 3.13
CA ARG A 161 16.77 3.26 3.99
C ARG A 161 17.90 2.33 3.50
N PHE A 162 18.14 2.28 2.20
CA PHE A 162 19.12 1.39 1.59
C PHE A 162 20.34 2.13 1.02
N GLU A 163 20.57 3.40 1.40
CA GLU A 163 21.66 4.22 0.88
C GLU A 163 23.05 3.60 1.11
N ASN A 164 23.22 2.85 2.19
CA ASN A 164 24.47 2.14 2.50
C ASN A 164 24.83 1.05 1.48
N LEU A 165 23.89 0.57 0.65
CA LEU A 165 24.18 -0.37 -0.43
C LEU A 165 24.92 0.30 -1.61
N ALA A 166 24.93 1.64 -1.68
CA ALA A 166 25.68 2.39 -2.68
C ALA A 166 27.16 2.55 -2.32
N GLU A 167 27.56 2.23 -1.08
CA GLU A 167 28.97 2.27 -0.68
C GLU A 167 29.73 1.08 -1.29
N PRO A 168 30.89 1.31 -1.92
CA PRO A 168 31.72 0.21 -2.42
C PRO A 168 32.11 -0.73 -1.27
N PRO A 169 31.99 -2.06 -1.42
CA PRO A 169 32.31 -3.04 -0.37
C PRO A 169 33.83 -3.15 -0.03
N ILE A 170 34.63 -2.16 -0.44
CA ILE A 170 36.10 -2.19 -0.46
C ILE A 170 36.71 -2.31 0.95
N CYS A 171 35.97 -1.98 2.02
CA CYS A 171 36.46 -2.13 3.39
C CYS A 171 36.61 -3.60 3.84
N HIS A 172 35.96 -4.57 3.19
CA HIS A 172 36.01 -5.99 3.57
C HIS A 172 36.95 -6.86 2.73
N PHE A 173 37.43 -6.37 1.58
CA PHE A 173 38.35 -7.11 0.71
C PHE A 173 39.85 -6.85 0.99
N LYS A 174 40.18 -5.99 1.95
CA LYS A 174 41.59 -5.69 2.31
C LYS A 174 42.38 -6.87 2.90
N VAL A 175 41.76 -8.02 3.14
CA VAL A 175 42.38 -9.19 3.78
C VAL A 175 43.04 -10.16 2.78
N PHE A 176 42.80 -10.02 1.47
CA PHE A 176 43.43 -10.88 0.46
C PHE A 176 44.58 -10.18 -0.28
N ILE A 177 45.60 -9.76 0.47
CA ILE A 177 46.93 -9.59 -0.12
C ILE A 177 47.63 -10.95 0.02
N ILE A 178 47.69 -11.71 -1.06
CA ILE A 178 48.48 -12.93 -1.14
C ILE A 178 49.94 -12.50 -1.25
N THR A 179 50.70 -12.60 -0.16
CA THR A 179 52.17 -12.70 -0.18
C THR A 179 52.61 -14.09 -0.61
#